data_AF-A0A430JV67-F1
#
_entry.id   AF-A0A430JV67-F1
#
_cell.length_a   1.000
_cell.length_b   1.000
_cell.length_c   1.000
_cell.angle_alpha   90.00
_cell.angle_beta   90.00
_cell.angle_gamma   90.00
#
_symmetry.space_group_name_H-M   'P 1'
#
loop_
_entity.id
_entity.type
_entity.pdbx_description
1 polymer ?
#
loop_
_entity_poly.entity_id
_entity_poly.type
_entity_poly.pdbx_seq_one_letter_code
_entity_poly.pdbx_strand_id
1 'polypeptide(L)'
;MAKPVRVLSRFGTLAVAISLAGGLVACGASNRGAEQSAASAPTGATPVEASEPPEIPKGLEAFYNQDLKWEECDKEYECATAKAPLDYDNPDGAKIDIALKKLPASSGKPIGTLFLNPGGPGGSGVEYVDDVRDTFSADLVSAFDIVGFDPRGVGQSTSVQCEADGESEMMEEVADAEELSEADVNKKVAEETAAMCEAHTKPVELLDHIDTVSVAKDLDMLRALAGDPRLYYIGFSYGTSLGATYAEHFPGNVGRLVLDGAVDPALSSAELAREQSVAFEKALETFVSECQKGRDCPFEGSAAQGAQQIRDFLDQLENKPLPVDGRDGVMLTREDATRLLTNAFYEDAVWPTLTQALAAAFQGDGTAAYELLRIFEEAGGVEGSEVTSAIDCLDYPIEGDQAEWDRQADELEEAAPVFGQAYTDLYCQAWGHHGTDKRTEIHAKGAPPILVVGTTGDPATPYEWAESLTKQMESATLLTWEGNGHTAYGRAGECVTSAVDGYLLRGVMPENGKVCKG
;
A
#
# COMPACT_ATOMS: atom_id res chain seq x y z
N MET A 1 35.13 -18.98 -20.91
CA MET A 1 35.28 -18.30 -19.61
C MET A 1 33.89 -17.81 -19.27
N ALA A 2 33.21 -18.51 -18.36
CA ALA A 2 31.88 -18.15 -17.91
C ALA A 2 31.97 -16.83 -17.14
N LYS A 3 31.03 -15.90 -17.37
CA LYS A 3 30.89 -14.71 -16.54
C LYS A 3 30.48 -15.15 -15.13
N PRO A 4 31.00 -14.54 -14.05
CA PRO A 4 30.50 -14.82 -12.70
C PRO A 4 29.01 -14.47 -12.64
N VAL A 5 28.21 -15.39 -12.12
CA VAL A 5 26.79 -15.18 -11.82
C VAL A 5 26.72 -14.29 -10.59
N ARG A 6 25.95 -13.22 -10.67
CA ARG A 6 25.88 -12.14 -9.67
C ARG A 6 24.78 -12.47 -8.69
N VAL A 7 25.12 -12.51 -7.40
CA VAL A 7 24.12 -12.51 -6.33
C VAL A 7 24.03 -11.09 -5.82
N LEU A 8 23.08 -10.35 -6.39
CA LEU A 8 22.62 -9.12 -5.79
C LEU A 8 21.62 -9.52 -4.69
N SER A 9 21.78 -8.96 -3.50
CA SER A 9 20.70 -8.80 -2.53
C SER A 9 19.63 -7.94 -3.19
N ARG A 10 18.77 -8.57 -4.01
CA ARG A 10 17.54 -7.99 -4.53
C ARG A 10 16.42 -8.55 -3.67
N PHE A 11 16.39 -8.20 -2.39
CA PHE A 11 15.19 -8.41 -1.61
C PHE A 11 14.15 -7.42 -2.13
N GLY A 12 13.24 -7.95 -2.95
CA GLY A 12 12.09 -7.22 -3.45
C GLY A 12 11.26 -6.81 -2.23
N THR A 13 11.33 -5.53 -1.89
CA THR A 13 10.43 -4.96 -0.91
C THR A 13 9.21 -4.47 -1.65
N LEU A 14 8.03 -5.05 -1.36
CA LEU A 14 6.78 -4.42 -1.75
C LEU A 14 6.69 -3.08 -1.02
N ALA A 15 6.61 -2.00 -1.78
CA ALA A 15 6.69 -0.66 -1.22
C ALA A 15 5.32 -0.23 -0.67
N VAL A 16 5.25 -0.14 0.66
CA VAL A 16 4.28 0.73 1.34
C VAL A 16 4.89 2.12 1.34
N ALA A 17 4.24 3.09 0.70
CA ALA A 17 4.61 4.49 0.81
C ALA A 17 3.51 5.21 1.58
N ILE A 18 3.85 5.73 2.76
CA ILE A 18 3.01 6.71 3.45
C ILE A 18 3.31 8.06 2.78
N SER A 19 2.28 8.69 2.21
CA SER A 19 2.39 9.95 1.48
C SER A 19 3.02 11.05 2.33
N LEU A 20 4.05 11.73 1.81
CA LEU A 20 4.71 12.84 2.49
C LEU A 20 3.92 14.14 2.29
N ALA A 21 2.92 14.40 3.14
CA ALA A 21 2.35 15.74 3.25
C ALA A 21 3.30 16.66 4.05
N GLY A 22 4.17 17.38 3.33
CA GLY A 22 5.24 18.20 3.89
C GLY A 22 4.77 19.36 4.80
N GLY A 23 5.20 19.34 6.07
CA GLY A 23 5.07 20.45 7.00
C GLY A 23 6.41 21.12 7.31
N LEU A 24 6.78 22.20 6.61
CA LEU A 24 7.88 23.09 7.03
C LEU A 24 7.65 24.55 6.61
N VAL A 25 6.84 25.30 7.36
CA VAL A 25 7.06 26.74 7.60
C VAL A 25 6.61 27.09 9.02
N ALA A 26 7.56 27.22 9.94
CA ALA A 26 7.35 27.85 11.24
C ALA A 26 7.64 29.36 11.15
N CYS A 27 6.65 30.21 11.48
CA CYS A 27 6.89 31.48 12.17
C CYS A 27 5.61 31.97 12.85
N GLY A 28 5.72 32.30 14.13
CA GLY A 28 4.59 32.26 15.07
C GLY A 28 3.60 33.42 15.07
N ALA A 29 2.46 33.18 15.71
CA ALA A 29 1.64 34.22 16.33
C ALA A 29 0.72 33.63 17.42
N SER A 30 1.00 34.06 18.66
CA SER A 30 0.07 34.38 19.76
C SER A 30 -1.22 33.58 19.96
N ASN A 31 -1.21 32.85 21.08
CA ASN A 31 -2.35 32.33 21.86
C ASN A 31 -3.60 33.23 21.85
N ARG A 32 -4.70 32.74 21.26
CA ARG A 32 -6.08 33.09 21.64
C ARG A 32 -6.93 31.84 21.55
N GLY A 33 -7.44 31.38 22.69
CA GLY A 33 -8.43 30.30 22.74
C GLY A 33 -9.65 30.68 21.92
N ALA A 34 -9.96 29.84 20.93
CA ALA A 34 -11.20 29.88 20.20
C ALA A 34 -12.01 28.65 20.62
N GLU A 35 -13.20 28.87 21.16
CA GLU A 35 -14.23 27.83 21.30
C GLU A 35 -14.46 27.22 19.90
N GLN A 36 -14.24 25.91 19.76
CA GLN A 36 -14.56 25.15 18.55
C GLN A 36 -16.07 25.25 18.31
N SER A 37 -16.46 26.09 17.34
CA SER A 37 -17.79 26.04 16.77
C SER A 37 -17.88 24.75 15.95
N ALA A 38 -18.78 23.83 16.33
CA ALA A 38 -19.06 22.63 15.55
C ALA A 38 -19.35 23.00 14.08
N ALA A 39 -18.60 22.40 13.16
CA ALA A 39 -18.83 22.59 11.73
C ALA A 39 -20.20 21.99 11.36
N SER A 40 -20.98 22.65 10.50
CA SER A 40 -22.21 22.02 10.00
C SER A 40 -21.86 20.99 8.93
N ALA A 41 -22.49 19.81 8.98
CA ALA A 41 -22.35 18.81 7.93
C ALA A 41 -22.64 19.42 6.53
N PRO A 42 -21.90 19.00 5.48
CA PRO A 42 -22.05 19.55 4.14
C PRO A 42 -23.45 19.35 3.58
N THR A 43 -23.93 20.33 2.81
CA THR A 43 -25.29 20.33 2.28
C THR A 43 -25.49 19.16 1.32
N GLY A 44 -26.52 18.34 1.57
CA GLY A 44 -26.90 17.21 0.71
C GLY A 44 -26.17 15.89 1.01
N ALA A 45 -25.27 15.86 2.00
CA ALA A 45 -24.71 14.61 2.49
C ALA A 45 -25.83 13.70 3.02
N THR A 46 -25.86 12.44 2.57
CA THR A 46 -26.96 11.51 2.87
C THR A 46 -26.45 10.12 3.24
N PRO A 47 -26.97 9.53 4.34
CA PRO A 47 -26.78 8.12 4.66
C PRO A 47 -27.31 7.21 3.55
N VAL A 48 -26.70 6.04 3.38
CA VAL A 48 -27.22 4.95 2.54
C VAL A 48 -28.15 4.13 3.42
N GLU A 49 -29.44 4.33 3.25
CA GLU A 49 -30.45 3.56 3.98
C GLU A 49 -30.46 2.10 3.50
N ALA A 50 -30.64 1.17 4.44
CA ALA A 50 -30.99 -0.21 4.15
C ALA A 50 -32.43 -0.47 4.58
N SER A 51 -33.18 -1.20 3.78
CA SER A 51 -34.55 -1.60 4.12
C SER A 51 -34.60 -2.54 5.32
N GLU A 52 -33.56 -3.35 5.52
CA GLU A 52 -33.38 -4.27 6.63
C GLU A 52 -31.90 -4.28 7.05
N PRO A 53 -31.58 -4.52 8.33
CA PRO A 53 -30.20 -4.72 8.77
C PRO A 53 -29.58 -5.92 8.05
N PRO A 54 -28.28 -5.86 7.68
CA PRO A 54 -27.56 -7.02 7.17
C PRO A 54 -27.68 -8.24 8.09
N GLU A 55 -27.82 -9.42 7.49
CA GLU A 55 -27.84 -10.68 8.23
C GLU A 55 -26.45 -10.96 8.80
N ILE A 56 -26.39 -11.27 10.10
CA ILE A 56 -25.16 -11.72 10.75
C ILE A 56 -24.89 -13.17 10.31
N PRO A 57 -23.67 -13.50 9.83
CA PRO A 57 -23.35 -14.87 9.50
C PRO A 57 -23.52 -15.78 10.72
N LYS A 58 -24.17 -16.91 10.51
CA LYS A 58 -24.49 -17.87 11.57
C LYS A 58 -23.24 -18.34 12.31
N GLY A 59 -23.26 -18.28 13.64
CA GLY A 59 -22.13 -18.68 14.49
C GLY A 59 -21.14 -17.55 14.78
N LEU A 60 -21.30 -16.38 14.15
CA LEU A 60 -20.47 -15.19 14.41
C LEU A 60 -21.17 -14.14 15.27
N GLU A 61 -22.32 -14.47 15.87
CA GLU A 61 -23.13 -13.50 16.61
C GLU A 61 -22.38 -12.87 17.78
N ALA A 62 -21.47 -13.61 18.42
CA ALA A 62 -20.63 -13.09 19.51
C ALA A 62 -19.64 -12.00 19.04
N PHE A 63 -19.23 -12.04 17.78
CA PHE A 63 -18.29 -11.10 17.18
C PHE A 63 -19.01 -9.88 16.58
N TYR A 64 -20.18 -10.07 15.98
CA TYR A 64 -20.95 -8.96 15.39
C TYR A 64 -21.73 -8.12 16.41
N ASN A 65 -21.96 -8.64 17.63
CA ASN A 65 -22.70 -7.93 18.69
C ASN A 65 -21.80 -7.46 19.85
N GLN A 66 -20.50 -7.23 19.57
CA GLN A 66 -19.59 -6.69 20.57
C GLN A 66 -19.96 -5.24 20.93
N ASP A 67 -19.72 -4.88 22.19
CA ASP A 67 -19.85 -3.51 22.67
C ASP A 67 -18.46 -2.88 22.69
N LEU A 68 -18.08 -2.23 21.58
CA LEU A 68 -16.76 -1.62 21.42
C LEU A 68 -16.57 -0.50 22.46
N LYS A 69 -15.47 -0.60 23.21
CA LYS A 69 -15.05 0.42 24.16
C LYS A 69 -14.10 1.39 23.47
N TRP A 70 -14.69 2.49 23.01
CA TRP A 70 -13.95 3.64 22.49
C TRP A 70 -13.41 4.47 23.65
N GLU A 71 -12.11 4.71 23.64
CA GLU A 71 -11.41 5.55 24.60
C GLU A 71 -10.62 6.62 23.85
N GLU A 72 -10.48 7.81 24.45
CA GLU A 72 -9.58 8.83 23.92
C GLU A 72 -8.14 8.29 23.93
N CYS A 73 -7.45 8.34 22.79
CA CYS A 73 -6.05 7.90 22.69
C CYS A 73 -5.10 9.10 22.52
N ASP A 74 -4.95 9.64 21.30
CA ASP A 74 -4.14 10.84 21.05
C ASP A 74 -5.01 11.99 20.51
N LYS A 75 -4.70 13.22 20.95
CA LYS A 75 -5.37 14.46 20.52
C LYS A 75 -6.90 14.39 20.55
N GLU A 76 -7.49 14.21 19.37
CA GLU A 76 -8.92 14.25 19.06
C GLU A 76 -9.44 12.89 18.56
N TYR A 77 -8.59 11.86 18.64
CA TYR A 77 -8.88 10.51 18.16
C TYR A 77 -9.45 9.63 19.27
N GLU A 78 -10.31 8.70 18.87
CA GLU A 78 -10.79 7.61 19.72
C GLU A 78 -10.21 6.29 19.21
N CYS A 79 -9.77 5.43 20.13
CA CYS A 79 -9.23 4.11 19.81
C CYS A 79 -10.10 3.02 20.45
N ALA A 80 -10.16 1.86 19.80
CA ALA A 80 -10.88 0.69 20.30
C ALA A 80 -10.21 -0.59 19.80
N THR A 81 -10.57 -1.72 20.41
CA THR A 81 -10.16 -3.05 19.97
C THR A 81 -11.39 -3.93 19.78
N ALA A 82 -11.56 -4.49 18.60
CA ALA A 82 -12.55 -5.54 18.32
C ALA A 82 -11.91 -6.92 18.47
N LYS A 83 -12.67 -7.94 18.87
CA LYS A 83 -12.23 -9.33 18.79
C LYS A 83 -12.71 -9.96 17.49
N ALA A 84 -11.87 -10.72 16.81
CA ALA A 84 -12.24 -11.56 15.68
C ALA A 84 -11.88 -13.03 15.98
N PRO A 85 -12.53 -14.02 15.35
CA PRO A 85 -12.00 -15.37 15.35
C PRO A 85 -10.69 -15.39 14.53
N LEU A 86 -9.71 -16.15 15.03
CA LEU A 86 -8.48 -16.42 14.26
C LEU A 86 -8.85 -17.11 12.95
N ASP A 87 -9.59 -18.20 13.06
CA ASP A 87 -10.10 -19.00 11.95
C ASP A 87 -11.62 -18.82 11.85
N TYR A 88 -12.11 -18.26 10.74
CA TYR A 88 -13.53 -18.08 10.50
C TYR A 88 -14.30 -19.39 10.27
N ASP A 89 -13.62 -20.47 9.88
CA ASP A 89 -14.22 -21.80 9.76
C ASP A 89 -14.30 -22.51 11.12
N ASN A 90 -13.59 -22.01 12.12
CA ASN A 90 -13.63 -22.47 13.50
C ASN A 90 -13.79 -21.28 14.50
N PRO A 91 -14.97 -20.61 14.50
CA PRO A 91 -15.17 -19.37 15.25
C PRO A 91 -15.17 -19.53 16.78
N ASP A 92 -15.31 -20.75 17.28
CA ASP A 92 -15.20 -21.10 18.71
C ASP A 92 -13.73 -21.26 19.17
N GLY A 93 -12.77 -21.19 18.25
CA GLY A 93 -11.34 -21.35 18.49
C GLY A 93 -10.64 -20.13 19.10
N ALA A 94 -9.36 -19.97 18.74
CA ALA A 94 -8.57 -18.83 19.18
C ALA A 94 -9.16 -17.52 18.65
N LYS A 95 -8.97 -16.45 19.41
CA LYS A 95 -9.45 -15.10 19.07
C LYS A 95 -8.26 -14.17 18.95
N ILE A 96 -8.39 -13.23 18.05
CA ILE A 96 -7.42 -12.18 17.80
C ILE A 96 -8.05 -10.81 18.03
N ASP A 97 -7.17 -9.83 18.16
CA ASP A 97 -7.51 -8.45 18.42
C ASP A 97 -7.32 -7.66 17.12
N ILE A 98 -8.32 -6.87 16.77
CA ILE A 98 -8.28 -5.93 15.64
C ILE A 98 -8.29 -4.52 16.22
N ALA A 99 -7.20 -3.77 16.03
CA ALA A 99 -7.05 -2.41 16.50
C ALA A 99 -7.74 -1.42 15.56
N LEU A 100 -8.42 -0.42 16.14
CA LEU A 100 -9.10 0.64 15.42
C LEU A 100 -8.70 2.00 15.98
N LYS A 101 -8.63 2.99 15.08
CA LYS A 101 -8.54 4.41 15.42
C LYS A 101 -9.54 5.19 14.61
N LYS A 102 -10.18 6.15 15.26
CA LYS A 102 -11.27 6.95 14.72
C LYS A 102 -10.96 8.42 14.87
N LEU A 103 -11.14 9.18 13.79
CA LEU A 103 -11.34 10.61 13.82
C LEU A 103 -12.85 10.88 13.82
N PRO A 104 -13.43 11.34 14.95
CA PRO A 104 -14.85 11.64 15.00
C PRO A 104 -15.23 12.77 14.04
N ALA A 105 -16.44 12.69 13.47
CA ALA A 105 -16.95 13.71 12.57
C ALA A 105 -16.93 15.09 13.24
N SER A 106 -16.29 16.08 12.61
CA SER A 106 -16.20 17.43 13.18
C SER A 106 -17.55 18.16 13.30
N SER A 107 -18.61 17.62 12.69
CA SER A 107 -19.99 18.10 12.88
C SER A 107 -20.70 17.56 14.12
N GLY A 108 -20.15 16.50 14.74
CA GLY A 108 -20.79 15.75 15.82
C GLY A 108 -22.05 14.98 15.39
N LYS A 109 -22.35 14.90 14.08
CA LYS A 109 -23.48 14.18 13.51
C LYS A 109 -23.06 13.46 12.23
N PRO A 110 -22.31 12.36 12.35
CA PRO A 110 -21.87 11.60 11.19
C PRO A 110 -23.06 11.05 10.39
N ILE A 111 -22.91 10.95 9.08
CA ILE A 111 -23.85 10.23 8.20
C ILE A 111 -23.57 8.72 8.16
N GLY A 112 -22.44 8.30 8.70
CA GLY A 112 -21.96 6.93 8.83
C GLY A 112 -20.47 6.91 9.17
N THR A 113 -19.86 5.74 9.13
CA THR A 113 -18.42 5.53 9.30
C THR A 113 -17.76 5.30 7.95
N LEU A 114 -16.76 6.11 7.61
CA LEU A 114 -15.90 5.89 6.45
C LEU A 114 -14.68 5.08 6.88
N PHE A 115 -14.68 3.79 6.52
CA PHE A 115 -13.51 2.94 6.71
C PHE A 115 -12.45 3.24 5.67
N LEU A 116 -11.18 3.25 6.08
CA LEU A 116 -10.04 3.42 5.18
C LEU A 116 -9.04 2.27 5.32
N ASN A 117 -8.30 2.02 4.25
CA ASN A 117 -7.11 1.16 4.28
C ASN A 117 -6.04 1.74 3.35
N PRO A 118 -4.81 1.98 3.84
CA PRO A 118 -3.73 2.58 3.05
C PRO A 118 -3.11 1.60 2.03
N GLY A 119 -3.38 0.30 2.18
CA GLY A 119 -2.80 -0.75 1.36
C GLY A 119 -1.49 -1.30 1.95
N GLY A 120 -0.49 -1.44 1.09
CA GLY A 120 0.69 -2.25 1.33
C GLY A 120 0.69 -3.51 0.46
N PRO A 121 0.31 -4.71 0.95
CA PRO A 121 -0.28 -5.00 2.28
C PRO A 121 0.67 -4.75 3.45
N GLY A 122 0.16 -4.83 4.68
CA GLY A 122 0.96 -4.56 5.89
C GLY A 122 0.94 -3.10 6.36
N GLY A 123 0.31 -2.18 5.63
CA GLY A 123 0.14 -0.79 6.07
C GLY A 123 -0.85 -0.66 7.24
N SER A 124 -0.47 0.10 8.27
CA SER A 124 -1.33 0.37 9.42
C SER A 124 -2.43 1.37 9.07
N GLY A 125 -3.68 0.91 9.07
CA GLY A 125 -4.83 1.80 8.95
C GLY A 125 -4.98 2.68 10.19
N VAL A 126 -4.56 2.21 11.37
CA VAL A 126 -4.54 3.02 12.60
C VAL A 126 -3.61 4.22 12.45
N GLU A 127 -2.38 4.02 12.00
CA GLU A 127 -1.42 5.12 11.81
C GLU A 127 -1.89 6.08 10.72
N TYR A 128 -2.43 5.57 9.61
CA TYR A 128 -2.92 6.41 8.52
C TYR A 128 -4.06 7.36 8.91
N VAL A 129 -4.77 7.12 10.01
CA VAL A 129 -5.77 8.07 10.54
C VAL A 129 -5.14 9.40 10.93
N ASP A 130 -3.85 9.42 11.29
CA ASP A 130 -3.15 10.67 11.64
C ASP A 130 -3.02 11.65 10.46
N ASP A 131 -3.00 11.13 9.22
CA ASP A 131 -2.81 11.91 7.99
C ASP A 131 -4.13 12.30 7.31
N VAL A 132 -5.27 11.87 7.86
CA VAL A 132 -6.59 12.08 7.26
C VAL A 132 -6.90 13.56 7.06
N ARG A 133 -6.48 14.45 7.96
CA ARG A 133 -6.75 15.89 7.81
C ARG A 133 -5.96 16.56 6.69
N ASP A 134 -4.83 15.99 6.32
CA ASP A 134 -4.00 16.47 5.23
C ASP A 134 -4.43 15.87 3.89
N THR A 135 -4.99 14.65 3.91
CA THR A 135 -5.37 13.91 2.70
C THR A 135 -6.85 14.07 2.33
N PHE A 136 -7.76 14.15 3.29
CA PHE A 136 -9.21 14.14 3.06
C PHE A 136 -9.78 15.57 3.08
N SER A 137 -10.84 15.79 2.30
CA SER A 137 -11.50 17.08 2.31
C SER A 137 -12.16 17.37 3.66
N ALA A 138 -12.24 18.67 3.99
CA ALA A 138 -12.95 19.13 5.18
C ALA A 138 -14.43 18.69 5.20
N ASP A 139 -15.03 18.49 4.03
CA ASP A 139 -16.41 18.01 3.90
C ASP A 139 -16.54 16.53 4.34
N LEU A 140 -15.60 15.66 3.95
CA LEU A 140 -15.59 14.28 4.44
C LEU A 140 -15.33 14.21 5.95
N VAL A 141 -14.32 14.94 6.44
CA VAL A 141 -13.99 15.02 7.87
C VAL A 141 -15.13 15.63 8.71
N SER A 142 -16.03 16.39 8.09
CA SER A 142 -17.24 16.90 8.74
C SER A 142 -18.39 15.89 8.74
N ALA A 143 -18.51 15.08 7.70
CA ALA A 143 -19.65 14.21 7.47
C ALA A 143 -19.51 12.79 8.02
N PHE A 144 -18.29 12.27 8.17
CA PHE A 144 -18.04 10.89 8.57
C PHE A 144 -17.26 10.82 9.88
N ASP A 145 -17.57 9.80 10.68
CA ASP A 145 -16.55 9.22 11.56
C ASP A 145 -15.57 8.48 10.64
N ILE A 146 -14.32 8.90 10.59
CA ILE A 146 -13.32 8.26 9.72
C ILE A 146 -12.55 7.26 10.56
N VAL A 147 -12.58 5.99 10.16
CA VAL A 147 -12.01 4.89 10.92
C VAL A 147 -10.98 4.15 10.09
N GLY A 148 -9.76 4.11 10.59
CA GLY A 148 -8.75 3.17 10.14
C GLY A 148 -8.67 1.99 11.11
N PHE A 149 -8.33 0.83 10.57
CA PHE A 149 -8.08 -0.37 11.37
C PHE A 149 -6.81 -1.04 10.86
N ASP A 150 -6.10 -1.70 11.76
CA ASP A 150 -4.98 -2.55 11.38
C ASP A 150 -5.54 -3.93 11.04
N PRO A 151 -5.34 -4.45 9.81
CA PRO A 151 -5.73 -5.81 9.50
C PRO A 151 -5.13 -6.83 10.47
N ARG A 152 -5.75 -8.01 10.57
CA ARG A 152 -5.12 -9.17 11.23
C ARG A 152 -3.69 -9.36 10.69
N GLY A 153 -2.72 -9.60 11.57
CA GLY A 153 -1.31 -9.68 11.17
C GLY A 153 -0.56 -8.35 11.13
N VAL A 154 -1.25 -7.21 11.26
CA VAL A 154 -0.65 -5.87 11.02
C VAL A 154 -0.64 -5.01 12.29
N GLY A 155 0.42 -4.22 12.47
CA GLY A 155 0.46 -3.10 13.41
C GLY A 155 0.05 -3.46 14.84
N GLN A 156 -0.93 -2.71 15.37
CA GLN A 156 -1.44 -2.82 16.74
C GLN A 156 -2.50 -3.90 16.93
N SER A 157 -2.92 -4.57 15.85
CA SER A 157 -3.72 -5.79 15.95
C SER A 157 -2.88 -6.94 16.49
N THR A 158 -3.48 -8.12 16.68
CA THR A 158 -2.65 -9.34 16.80
C THR A 158 -1.86 -9.50 15.51
N SER A 159 -0.56 -9.21 15.59
CA SER A 159 0.30 -9.00 14.43
C SER A 159 1.32 -10.11 14.25
N VAL A 160 1.81 -10.23 13.01
CA VAL A 160 2.96 -11.06 12.68
C VAL A 160 4.20 -10.40 13.30
N GLN A 161 4.98 -11.21 14.00
CA GLN A 161 6.20 -10.78 14.68
C GLN A 161 7.33 -11.68 14.19
N CYS A 162 8.34 -11.09 13.59
CA CYS A 162 9.49 -11.79 13.01
C CYS A 162 10.81 -11.46 13.70
N GLU A 163 10.79 -10.56 14.68
CA GLU A 163 11.94 -10.26 15.51
C GLU A 163 11.55 -10.35 16.99
N ALA A 164 12.54 -10.48 17.87
CA ALA A 164 12.32 -10.28 19.29
C ALA A 164 12.10 -8.79 19.58
N ASP A 165 11.22 -8.45 20.52
CA ASP A 165 11.00 -7.06 20.98
C ASP A 165 12.35 -6.35 21.24
N GLY A 166 12.73 -5.41 20.39
CA GLY A 166 13.91 -4.55 20.57
C GLY A 166 15.25 -5.11 20.08
N GLU A 167 15.26 -6.14 19.24
CA GLU A 167 16.47 -6.59 18.53
C GLU A 167 16.37 -6.24 17.03
N SER A 168 16.78 -5.03 16.65
CA SER A 168 17.01 -4.66 15.24
C SER A 168 18.40 -5.14 14.78
N GLU A 169 18.74 -6.39 15.08
CA GLU A 169 19.98 -7.00 14.67
C GLU A 169 19.68 -8.40 14.14
N MET A 170 19.62 -8.54 12.82
CA MET A 170 20.53 -9.39 12.02
C MET A 170 19.90 -9.79 10.67
N MET A 171 20.36 -9.16 9.58
CA MET A 171 20.71 -9.89 8.35
C MET A 171 22.10 -9.45 7.87
N GLU A 172 23.09 -9.50 8.76
CA GLU A 172 24.52 -9.37 8.40
C GLU A 172 25.19 -10.76 8.22
N GLU A 173 24.44 -11.80 7.80
CA GLU A 173 25.00 -13.11 7.46
C GLU A 173 24.42 -13.71 6.16
N VAL A 174 24.25 -12.87 5.14
CA VAL A 174 24.38 -13.34 3.74
C VAL A 174 25.75 -12.95 3.17
N ALA A 175 26.73 -12.70 4.05
CA ALA A 175 28.08 -12.24 3.70
C ALA A 175 28.96 -13.29 2.98
N ASP A 176 28.47 -14.52 2.78
CA ASP A 176 29.09 -15.55 1.92
C ASP A 176 28.32 -15.75 0.58
N ALA A 177 27.55 -14.75 0.14
CA ALA A 177 26.71 -14.79 -1.07
C ALA A 177 27.46 -14.79 -2.41
N GLU A 178 28.80 -14.74 -2.46
CA GLU A 178 29.53 -14.65 -3.75
C GLU A 178 29.38 -15.90 -4.66
N GLU A 179 28.72 -16.98 -4.20
CA GLU A 179 28.53 -18.23 -4.96
C GLU A 179 27.07 -18.70 -5.19
N LEU A 180 26.05 -18.02 -4.67
CA LEU A 180 24.65 -18.47 -4.81
C LEU A 180 24.02 -18.06 -6.16
N SER A 181 22.83 -18.58 -6.48
CA SER A 181 21.98 -18.00 -7.53
C SER A 181 20.95 -17.06 -6.89
N GLU A 182 20.32 -16.18 -7.68
CA GLU A 182 19.22 -15.32 -7.19
C GLU A 182 18.05 -16.16 -6.63
N ALA A 183 17.76 -17.30 -7.26
CA ALA A 183 16.79 -18.27 -6.77
C ALA A 183 17.17 -18.82 -5.38
N ASP A 184 18.43 -19.23 -5.19
CA ASP A 184 18.91 -19.76 -3.92
C ASP A 184 18.86 -18.71 -2.81
N VAL A 185 19.12 -17.44 -3.12
CA VAL A 185 19.00 -16.34 -2.16
C VAL A 185 17.55 -16.08 -1.77
N ASN A 186 16.63 -15.98 -2.74
CA ASN A 186 15.21 -15.80 -2.47
C ASN A 186 14.66 -16.92 -1.59
N LYS A 187 15.02 -18.16 -1.93
CA LYS A 187 14.65 -19.33 -1.14
C LYS A 187 15.21 -19.27 0.28
N LYS A 188 16.51 -18.99 0.43
CA LYS A 188 17.17 -18.95 1.74
C LYS A 188 16.54 -17.89 2.65
N VAL A 189 16.29 -16.70 2.12
CA VAL A 189 15.65 -15.64 2.91
C VAL A 189 14.21 -15.96 3.24
N ALA A 190 13.43 -16.52 2.33
CA ALA A 190 12.09 -16.99 2.67
C ALA A 190 12.11 -18.01 3.83
N GLU A 191 13.02 -18.98 3.81
CA GLU A 191 13.17 -19.98 4.88
C GLU A 191 13.61 -19.34 6.22
N GLU A 192 14.55 -18.39 6.19
CA GLU A 192 15.05 -17.70 7.38
C GLU A 192 13.98 -16.76 7.98
N THR A 193 13.33 -15.95 7.14
CA THR A 193 12.25 -15.07 7.57
C THR A 193 11.08 -15.89 8.12
N ALA A 194 10.66 -16.97 7.46
CA ALA A 194 9.59 -17.84 7.95
C ALA A 194 9.90 -18.41 9.33
N ALA A 195 11.10 -18.97 9.52
CA ALA A 195 11.52 -19.52 10.81
C ALA A 195 11.51 -18.46 11.93
N MET A 196 11.91 -17.23 11.61
CA MET A 196 11.86 -16.11 12.53
C MET A 196 10.40 -15.71 12.87
N CYS A 197 9.53 -15.58 11.86
CA CYS A 197 8.12 -15.26 12.09
C CYS A 197 7.38 -16.36 12.87
N GLU A 198 7.64 -17.64 12.59
CA GLU A 198 7.08 -18.77 13.33
C GLU A 198 7.50 -18.78 14.80
N ALA A 199 8.75 -18.38 15.09
CA ALA A 199 9.28 -18.36 16.44
C ALA A 199 8.71 -17.21 17.30
N HIS A 200 8.33 -16.10 16.67
CA HIS A 200 7.99 -14.85 17.34
C HIS A 200 6.49 -14.51 17.30
N THR A 201 5.75 -14.94 16.27
CA THR A 201 4.31 -14.70 16.11
C THR A 201 3.47 -15.53 17.08
N LYS A 202 2.49 -14.90 17.74
CA LYS A 202 1.63 -15.55 18.75
C LYS A 202 0.17 -15.13 18.60
N PRO A 203 -0.77 -16.08 18.35
CA PRO A 203 -0.54 -17.51 18.07
C PRO A 203 0.17 -17.71 16.73
N VAL A 204 0.98 -18.77 16.58
CA VAL A 204 1.72 -19.04 15.34
C VAL A 204 0.78 -19.33 14.17
N GLU A 205 -0.38 -19.92 14.46
CA GLU A 205 -1.45 -20.18 13.50
C GLU A 205 -2.00 -18.90 12.85
N LEU A 206 -1.65 -17.71 13.34
CA LEU A 206 -1.92 -16.45 12.64
C LEU A 206 -1.33 -16.43 11.23
N LEU A 207 -0.16 -17.03 11.01
CA LEU A 207 0.50 -17.06 9.70
C LEU A 207 -0.31 -17.78 8.62
N ASP A 208 -1.33 -18.56 8.99
CA ASP A 208 -2.22 -19.28 8.07
C ASP A 208 -3.58 -18.58 7.85
N HIS A 209 -3.83 -17.45 8.51
CA HIS A 209 -5.17 -16.87 8.61
C HIS A 209 -5.22 -15.35 8.39
N ILE A 210 -4.20 -14.75 7.77
CA ILE A 210 -4.10 -13.32 7.48
C ILE A 210 -4.40 -12.93 6.03
N ASP A 211 -5.01 -13.84 5.27
CA ASP A 211 -5.43 -13.64 3.89
C ASP A 211 -6.48 -12.51 3.73
N THR A 212 -6.57 -11.92 2.54
CA THR A 212 -7.51 -10.83 2.22
C THR A 212 -8.97 -11.22 2.47
N VAL A 213 -9.38 -12.48 2.23
CA VAL A 213 -10.77 -12.91 2.43
C VAL A 213 -11.13 -12.89 3.92
N SER A 214 -10.21 -13.31 4.78
CA SER A 214 -10.32 -13.21 6.24
C SER A 214 -10.38 -11.75 6.71
N VAL A 215 -9.56 -10.85 6.13
CA VAL A 215 -9.63 -9.40 6.41
C VAL A 215 -10.96 -8.80 5.94
N ALA A 216 -11.52 -9.24 4.81
CA ALA A 216 -12.82 -8.77 4.32
C ALA A 216 -13.97 -9.16 5.27
N LYS A 217 -13.89 -10.34 5.91
CA LYS A 217 -14.82 -10.76 6.96
C LYS A 217 -14.67 -9.91 8.23
N ASP A 218 -13.44 -9.56 8.61
CA ASP A 218 -13.19 -8.62 9.71
C ASP A 218 -13.83 -7.26 9.40
N LEU A 219 -13.65 -6.74 8.18
CA LEU A 219 -14.23 -5.47 7.76
C LEU A 219 -15.78 -5.48 7.82
N ASP A 220 -16.44 -6.59 7.47
CA ASP A 220 -17.90 -6.70 7.60
C ASP A 220 -18.36 -6.71 9.07
N MET A 221 -17.60 -7.39 9.94
CA MET A 221 -17.81 -7.35 11.38
C MET A 221 -17.64 -5.91 11.90
N LEU A 222 -16.57 -5.21 11.52
CA LEU A 222 -16.30 -3.83 11.96
C LEU A 222 -17.38 -2.86 11.48
N ARG A 223 -17.86 -2.99 10.24
CA ARG A 223 -19.02 -2.25 9.72
C ARG A 223 -20.24 -2.44 10.62
N ALA A 224 -20.55 -3.69 10.98
CA ALA A 224 -21.69 -3.99 11.84
C ALA A 224 -21.52 -3.40 13.25
N LEU A 225 -20.31 -3.45 13.81
CA LEU A 225 -19.99 -2.89 15.13
C LEU A 225 -20.02 -1.36 15.17
N ALA A 226 -19.74 -0.71 14.04
CA ALA A 226 -19.93 0.73 13.87
C ALA A 226 -21.43 1.13 13.80
N GLY A 227 -22.33 0.14 13.67
CA GLY A 227 -23.78 0.36 13.55
C GLY A 227 -24.21 0.76 12.15
N ASP A 228 -23.32 0.66 11.16
CA ASP A 228 -23.63 1.05 9.79
C ASP A 228 -24.29 -0.10 9.02
N PRO A 229 -25.47 0.11 8.42
CA PRO A 229 -26.14 -0.94 7.65
C PRO A 229 -25.46 -1.21 6.31
N ARG A 230 -24.57 -0.30 5.86
CA ARG A 230 -23.87 -0.35 4.58
C ARG A 230 -22.44 0.17 4.76
N LEU A 231 -21.48 -0.45 4.07
CA LEU A 231 -20.09 -0.04 4.12
C LEU A 231 -19.87 1.26 3.34
N TYR A 232 -19.24 2.24 3.99
CA TYR A 232 -18.50 3.30 3.30
C TYR A 232 -17.02 2.97 3.41
N TYR A 233 -16.35 2.91 2.26
CA TYR A 233 -14.96 2.50 2.21
C TYR A 233 -14.17 3.26 1.16
N ILE A 234 -12.95 3.62 1.50
CA ILE A 234 -11.92 4.05 0.56
C ILE A 234 -10.66 3.23 0.80
N GLY A 235 -10.26 2.47 -0.21
CA GLY A 235 -9.05 1.66 -0.18
C GLY A 235 -8.04 2.22 -1.17
N PHE A 236 -6.79 2.26 -0.75
CA PHE A 236 -5.66 2.65 -1.57
C PHE A 236 -4.78 1.44 -1.85
N SER A 237 -4.21 1.33 -3.05
CA SER A 237 -3.24 0.28 -3.37
C SER A 237 -3.79 -1.13 -3.10
N TYR A 238 -3.10 -2.00 -2.34
CA TYR A 238 -3.64 -3.29 -1.85
C TYR A 238 -5.02 -3.16 -1.15
N GLY A 239 -5.31 -2.03 -0.50
CA GLY A 239 -6.64 -1.76 0.06
C GLY A 239 -7.74 -1.79 -1.00
N THR A 240 -7.40 -1.67 -2.28
CA THR A 240 -8.34 -1.89 -3.38
C THR A 240 -8.71 -3.36 -3.58
N SER A 241 -7.75 -4.28 -3.43
CA SER A 241 -8.00 -5.73 -3.41
C SER A 241 -8.93 -6.09 -2.26
N LEU A 242 -8.71 -5.53 -1.07
CA LEU A 242 -9.59 -5.72 0.09
C LEU A 242 -11.01 -5.22 -0.20
N GLY A 243 -11.16 -4.01 -0.73
CA GLY A 243 -12.46 -3.44 -1.07
C GLY A 243 -13.20 -4.23 -2.15
N ALA A 244 -12.50 -4.69 -3.18
CA ALA A 244 -13.06 -5.55 -4.22
C ALA A 244 -13.49 -6.92 -3.67
N THR A 245 -12.65 -7.54 -2.84
CA THR A 245 -12.95 -8.82 -2.17
C THR A 245 -14.17 -8.69 -1.25
N TYR A 246 -14.25 -7.61 -0.47
CA TYR A 246 -15.44 -7.31 0.32
C TYR A 246 -16.70 -7.23 -0.55
N ALA A 247 -16.62 -6.55 -1.70
CA ALA A 247 -17.76 -6.43 -2.61
C ALA A 247 -18.18 -7.74 -3.26
N GLU A 248 -17.24 -8.68 -3.48
CA GLU A 248 -17.54 -10.04 -3.96
C GLU A 248 -18.27 -10.87 -2.90
N HIS A 249 -17.79 -10.84 -1.66
CA HIS A 249 -18.33 -11.68 -0.57
C HIS A 249 -19.57 -11.09 0.10
N PHE A 250 -19.68 -9.76 0.17
CA PHE A 250 -20.75 -9.03 0.84
C PHE A 250 -21.40 -7.96 -0.05
N PRO A 251 -21.79 -8.27 -1.31
CA PRO A 251 -22.34 -7.27 -2.24
C PRO A 251 -23.58 -6.57 -1.69
N GLY A 252 -24.38 -7.31 -0.90
CA GLY A 252 -25.56 -6.82 -0.21
C GLY A 252 -25.29 -5.87 0.96
N ASN A 253 -24.04 -5.69 1.38
CA ASN A 253 -23.64 -4.78 2.46
C ASN A 253 -22.83 -3.59 1.95
N VAL A 254 -22.47 -3.55 0.66
CA VAL A 254 -21.76 -2.42 0.06
C VAL A 254 -22.68 -1.19 0.01
N GLY A 255 -22.15 -0.06 0.46
CA GLY A 255 -22.77 1.27 0.35
C GLY A 255 -22.07 2.11 -0.72
N ARG A 256 -20.99 2.78 -0.33
CA ARG A 256 -20.17 3.60 -1.24
C ARG A 256 -18.71 3.22 -1.10
N LEU A 257 -18.12 2.77 -2.19
CA LEU A 257 -16.82 2.10 -2.19
C LEU A 257 -15.91 2.73 -3.27
N VAL A 258 -14.78 3.25 -2.83
CA VAL A 258 -13.77 3.90 -3.67
C VAL A 258 -12.50 3.06 -3.65
N LEU A 259 -11.97 2.78 -4.83
CA LEU A 259 -10.78 1.96 -5.06
C LEU A 259 -9.75 2.82 -5.81
N ASP A 260 -8.74 3.36 -5.14
CA ASP A 260 -7.77 4.29 -5.72
C ASP A 260 -6.36 3.67 -5.79
N GLY A 261 -5.79 3.59 -7.00
CA GLY A 261 -4.61 2.76 -7.26
C GLY A 261 -4.99 1.28 -7.26
N ALA A 262 -5.78 0.89 -8.26
CA ALA A 262 -6.41 -0.43 -8.32
C ALA A 262 -5.42 -1.56 -8.59
N VAL A 263 -5.49 -2.61 -7.77
CA VAL A 263 -4.85 -3.91 -8.02
C VAL A 263 -5.80 -4.79 -8.83
N ASP A 264 -5.28 -5.45 -9.87
CA ASP A 264 -6.06 -6.41 -10.65
C ASP A 264 -6.13 -7.76 -9.90
N PRO A 265 -7.31 -8.21 -9.46
CA PRO A 265 -7.43 -9.42 -8.68
C PRO A 265 -7.24 -10.71 -9.48
N ALA A 266 -7.25 -10.64 -10.82
CA ALA A 266 -7.12 -11.81 -11.68
C ALA A 266 -5.68 -12.18 -12.03
N LEU A 267 -4.70 -11.32 -11.71
CA LEU A 267 -3.29 -11.58 -12.01
C LEU A 267 -2.70 -12.63 -11.06
N SER A 268 -1.83 -13.49 -11.60
CA SER A 268 -0.92 -14.32 -10.80
C SER A 268 0.16 -13.48 -10.11
N SER A 269 0.86 -14.05 -9.13
CA SER A 269 1.97 -13.38 -8.44
C SER A 269 3.06 -12.91 -9.42
N ALA A 270 3.49 -13.81 -10.32
CA ALA A 270 4.49 -13.49 -11.33
C ALA A 270 4.04 -12.42 -12.34
N GLU A 271 2.77 -12.43 -12.77
CA GLU A 271 2.23 -11.38 -13.67
C GLU A 271 2.18 -10.02 -12.97
N LEU A 272 1.69 -9.98 -11.73
CA LEU A 272 1.62 -8.77 -10.91
C LEU A 272 3.03 -8.17 -10.73
N ALA A 273 3.99 -8.97 -10.29
CA ALA A 273 5.37 -8.55 -10.09
C ALA A 273 5.99 -8.02 -11.39
N ARG A 274 5.80 -8.73 -12.50
CA ARG A 274 6.31 -8.32 -13.81
C ARG A 274 5.73 -6.98 -14.26
N GLU A 275 4.41 -6.83 -14.22
CA GLU A 275 3.74 -5.63 -14.71
C GLU A 275 4.08 -4.40 -13.85
N GLN A 276 4.18 -4.57 -12.53
CA GLN A 276 4.65 -3.52 -11.62
C GLN A 276 6.11 -3.14 -11.90
N SER A 277 7.02 -4.10 -12.01
CA SER A 277 8.44 -3.84 -12.31
C SER A 277 8.63 -3.07 -13.63
N VAL A 278 7.86 -3.43 -14.67
CA VAL A 278 7.88 -2.72 -15.97
C VAL A 278 7.36 -1.29 -15.83
N ALA A 279 6.35 -1.07 -15.00
CA ALA A 279 5.82 0.27 -14.76
C ALA A 279 6.80 1.17 -13.99
N PHE A 280 7.52 0.65 -13.00
CA PHE A 280 8.64 1.36 -12.36
C PHE A 280 9.78 1.66 -13.35
N GLU A 281 10.14 0.72 -14.21
CA GLU A 281 11.16 0.96 -15.24
C GLU A 281 10.72 2.07 -16.21
N LYS A 282 9.44 2.11 -16.58
CA LYS A 282 8.85 3.20 -17.38
C LYS A 282 8.83 4.53 -16.61
N ALA A 283 8.56 4.51 -15.31
CA ALA A 283 8.57 5.70 -14.47
C ALA A 283 9.94 6.38 -14.43
N LEU A 284 11.04 5.63 -14.58
CA LEU A 284 12.37 6.19 -14.75
C LEU A 284 12.47 7.12 -15.96
N GLU A 285 11.94 6.71 -17.12
CA GLU A 285 11.91 7.54 -18.32
C GLU A 285 10.97 8.73 -18.15
N THR A 286 9.82 8.53 -17.50
CA THR A 286 8.88 9.61 -17.17
C THR A 286 9.52 10.66 -16.27
N PHE A 287 10.22 10.26 -15.21
CA PHE A 287 10.95 11.15 -14.32
C PHE A 287 11.97 12.00 -15.07
N VAL A 288 12.77 11.39 -15.95
CA VAL A 288 13.74 12.11 -16.78
C VAL A 288 13.04 13.08 -17.73
N SER A 289 11.96 12.65 -18.37
CA SER A 289 11.14 13.50 -19.25
C SER A 289 10.61 14.73 -18.50
N GLU A 290 10.07 14.57 -17.29
CA GLU A 290 9.61 15.70 -16.47
C GLU A 290 10.76 16.59 -16.02
N CYS A 291 11.88 16.01 -15.58
CA CYS A 291 13.09 16.73 -15.22
C CYS A 291 13.57 17.64 -16.37
N GLN A 292 13.60 17.12 -17.60
CA GLN A 292 14.08 17.82 -18.79
C GLN A 292 13.17 18.97 -19.26
N LYS A 293 11.93 19.05 -18.76
CA LYS A 293 11.08 20.26 -18.94
C LYS A 293 11.58 21.43 -18.09
N GLY A 294 12.33 21.15 -17.01
CA GLY A 294 13.00 22.11 -16.15
C GLY A 294 14.33 22.64 -16.70
N ARG A 295 14.94 23.59 -15.98
CA ARG A 295 16.20 24.25 -16.42
C ARG A 295 17.47 23.61 -15.90
N ASP A 296 17.38 22.87 -14.79
CA ASP A 296 18.53 22.37 -14.03
C ASP A 296 18.61 20.83 -14.03
N CYS A 297 18.04 20.20 -15.06
CA CYS A 297 18.08 18.76 -15.21
C CYS A 297 19.50 18.29 -15.57
N PRO A 298 20.12 17.38 -14.79
CA PRO A 298 21.48 16.93 -15.07
C PRO A 298 21.55 15.93 -16.24
N PHE A 299 20.41 15.43 -16.74
CA PHE A 299 20.35 14.39 -17.76
C PHE A 299 20.38 14.96 -19.18
N GLU A 300 21.33 14.49 -19.99
CA GLU A 300 21.48 14.92 -21.38
C GLU A 300 20.70 14.02 -22.36
N GLY A 301 20.37 14.55 -23.55
CA GLY A 301 19.76 13.80 -24.64
C GLY A 301 18.24 13.62 -24.52
N SER A 302 17.72 12.55 -25.12
CA SER A 302 16.31 12.14 -24.98
C SER A 302 16.03 11.54 -23.60
N ALA A 303 14.75 11.43 -23.21
CA ALA A 303 14.35 10.83 -21.94
C ALA A 303 14.92 9.41 -21.75
N ALA A 304 14.84 8.56 -22.77
CA ALA A 304 15.47 7.24 -22.77
C ALA A 304 17.00 7.27 -22.53
N GLN A 305 17.70 8.26 -23.08
CA GLN A 305 19.15 8.43 -22.86
C GLN A 305 19.47 8.93 -21.45
N GLY A 306 18.62 9.77 -20.85
CA GLY A 306 18.77 10.17 -19.46
C GLY A 306 18.45 9.03 -18.50
N ALA A 307 17.44 8.22 -18.78
CA ALA A 307 17.15 7.00 -18.00
C ALA A 307 18.33 6.03 -18.07
N GLN A 308 19.00 5.92 -19.23
CA GLN A 308 20.22 5.14 -19.35
C GLN A 308 21.37 5.68 -18.48
N GLN A 309 21.51 7.01 -18.35
CA GLN A 309 22.52 7.60 -17.45
C GLN A 309 22.27 7.20 -15.99
N ILE A 310 21.01 7.10 -15.56
CA ILE A 310 20.67 6.62 -14.21
C ILE A 310 21.03 5.14 -14.08
N ARG A 311 20.71 4.29 -15.07
CA ARG A 311 21.11 2.88 -15.07
C ARG A 311 22.63 2.70 -14.99
N ASP A 312 23.38 3.42 -15.81
CA ASP A 312 24.84 3.40 -15.79
C ASP A 312 25.40 3.86 -14.43
N PHE A 313 24.75 4.83 -13.79
CA PHE A 313 25.10 5.27 -12.45
C PHE A 313 24.85 4.19 -11.38
N LEU A 314 23.69 3.52 -11.42
CA LEU A 314 23.41 2.39 -10.53
C LEU A 314 24.42 1.25 -10.71
N ASP A 315 24.86 0.98 -11.95
CA ASP A 315 25.91 -0.01 -12.24
C ASP A 315 27.28 0.41 -11.69
N GLN A 316 27.57 1.72 -11.69
CA GLN A 316 28.79 2.24 -11.08
C GLN A 316 28.78 2.06 -9.56
N LEU A 317 27.64 2.31 -8.89
CA LEU A 317 27.50 2.17 -7.44
C LEU A 317 27.77 0.74 -6.94
N GLU A 318 27.54 -0.27 -7.78
CA GLU A 318 27.84 -1.68 -7.46
C GLU A 318 29.32 -1.89 -7.09
N ASN A 319 30.23 -1.16 -7.75
CA ASN A 319 31.68 -1.32 -7.55
C ASN A 319 32.32 -0.12 -6.81
N LYS A 320 31.58 0.99 -6.73
CA LYS A 320 32.07 2.26 -6.20
C LYS A 320 30.93 3.00 -5.51
N PRO A 321 30.51 2.56 -4.31
CA PRO A 321 29.53 3.29 -3.52
C PRO A 321 30.08 4.68 -3.16
N LEU A 322 29.19 5.64 -2.91
CA LEU A 322 29.57 7.04 -2.67
C LEU A 322 29.64 7.37 -1.19
N PRO A 323 30.57 8.21 -0.74
CA PRO A 323 30.63 8.66 0.64
C PRO A 323 29.39 9.49 1.01
N VAL A 324 28.97 9.37 2.27
CA VAL A 324 27.95 10.21 2.91
C VAL A 324 28.63 11.12 3.93
N ASP A 325 28.67 12.41 3.64
CA ASP A 325 29.34 13.40 4.50
C ASP A 325 28.62 13.51 5.85
N GLY A 326 29.39 13.57 6.93
CA GLY A 326 28.86 13.68 8.30
C GLY A 326 28.45 12.34 8.93
N ARG A 327 28.59 11.21 8.23
CA ARG A 327 28.39 9.86 8.77
C ARG A 327 29.60 8.96 8.49
N ASP A 328 30.45 8.77 9.49
CA ASP A 328 31.67 7.98 9.35
C ASP A 328 31.35 6.52 8.95
N GLY A 329 31.86 6.10 7.79
CA GLY A 329 31.74 4.71 7.30
C GLY A 329 30.45 4.39 6.54
N VAL A 330 29.49 5.32 6.48
CA VAL A 330 28.25 5.14 5.71
C VAL A 330 28.48 5.50 4.25
N MET A 331 27.97 4.66 3.35
CA MET A 331 28.12 4.83 1.90
C MET A 331 26.77 4.66 1.22
N LEU A 332 26.47 5.49 0.22
CA LEU A 332 25.34 5.27 -0.67
C LEU A 332 25.67 4.11 -1.62
N THR A 333 24.97 2.99 -1.45
CA THR A 333 25.10 1.80 -2.28
C THR A 333 24.15 1.82 -3.48
N ARG A 334 24.30 0.84 -4.39
CA ARG A 334 23.33 0.61 -5.48
C ARG A 334 21.93 0.32 -4.92
N GLU A 335 21.86 -0.47 -3.85
CA GLU A 335 20.61 -0.87 -3.21
C GLU A 335 19.90 0.36 -2.62
N ASP A 336 20.63 1.20 -1.88
CA ASP A 336 20.10 2.47 -1.35
C ASP A 336 19.57 3.37 -2.46
N ALA A 337 20.33 3.53 -3.54
CA ALA A 337 19.91 4.36 -4.68
C ALA A 337 18.68 3.78 -5.40
N THR A 338 18.55 2.45 -5.46
CA THR A 338 17.38 1.78 -6.04
C THR A 338 16.15 1.99 -5.15
N ARG A 339 16.28 1.78 -3.83
CA ARG A 339 15.22 2.04 -2.83
C ARG A 339 14.79 3.51 -2.84
N LEU A 340 15.74 4.44 -2.98
CA LEU A 340 15.45 5.86 -3.14
C LEU A 340 14.59 6.14 -4.37
N LEU A 341 14.96 5.58 -5.53
CA LEU A 341 14.21 5.76 -6.77
C LEU A 341 12.81 5.16 -6.66
N THR A 342 12.68 3.95 -6.10
CA THR A 342 11.38 3.29 -5.86
C THR A 342 10.47 4.19 -5.03
N ASN A 343 10.93 4.65 -3.86
CA ASN A 343 10.14 5.55 -2.99
C ASN A 343 9.77 6.86 -3.69
N ALA A 344 10.74 7.50 -4.35
CA ALA A 344 10.51 8.79 -4.99
C ALA A 344 9.53 8.69 -6.18
N PHE A 345 9.34 7.52 -6.79
CA PHE A 345 8.39 7.35 -7.89
C PHE A 345 6.94 7.21 -7.44
N TYR A 346 6.67 7.00 -6.15
CA TYR A 346 5.30 7.06 -5.61
C TYR A 346 4.73 8.48 -5.67
N GLU A 347 5.56 9.51 -5.52
CA GLU A 347 5.09 10.89 -5.44
C GLU A 347 5.95 11.86 -6.27
N ASP A 348 5.37 12.37 -7.35
CA ASP A 348 6.02 13.28 -8.29
C ASP A 348 6.36 14.64 -7.70
N ALA A 349 5.70 15.05 -6.61
CA ALA A 349 6.05 16.25 -5.85
C ALA A 349 7.50 16.22 -5.30
N VAL A 350 8.09 15.02 -5.09
CA VAL A 350 9.46 14.86 -4.58
C VAL A 350 10.51 14.92 -5.68
N TRP A 351 10.13 14.80 -6.96
CA TRP A 351 11.06 14.70 -8.09
C TRP A 351 12.05 15.87 -8.23
N PRO A 352 11.71 17.14 -7.91
CA PRO A 352 12.70 18.22 -7.88
C PRO A 352 13.79 18.03 -6.83
N THR A 353 13.46 17.44 -5.67
CA THR A 353 14.42 17.12 -4.61
C THR A 353 15.28 15.92 -5.03
N LEU A 354 14.66 14.88 -5.60
CA LEU A 354 15.38 13.74 -6.18
C LEU A 354 16.38 14.19 -7.26
N THR A 355 15.99 15.11 -8.13
CA THR A 355 16.85 15.65 -9.20
C THR A 355 18.11 16.30 -8.62
N GLN A 356 17.97 17.08 -7.54
CA GLN A 356 19.12 17.70 -6.86
C GLN A 356 20.01 16.66 -6.18
N ALA A 357 19.42 15.66 -5.53
CA ALA A 357 20.15 14.57 -4.91
C ALA A 357 20.96 13.76 -5.94
N LEU A 358 20.36 13.42 -7.08
CA LEU A 358 21.04 12.73 -8.18
C LEU A 358 22.13 13.58 -8.83
N ALA A 359 21.91 14.90 -8.98
CA ALA A 359 22.93 15.81 -9.51
C ALA A 359 24.18 15.89 -8.62
N ALA A 360 24.02 15.81 -7.29
CA ALA A 360 25.13 15.71 -6.34
C ALA A 360 25.80 14.33 -6.40
N ALA A 361 25.00 13.27 -6.45
CA ALA A 361 25.48 11.90 -6.54
C ALA A 361 26.31 11.65 -7.81
N PHE A 362 25.91 12.22 -8.94
CA PHE A 362 26.68 12.17 -10.20
C PHE A 362 28.04 12.87 -10.11
N GLN A 363 28.21 13.77 -9.14
CA GLN A 363 29.49 14.44 -8.84
C GLN A 363 30.29 13.72 -7.75
N GLY A 364 29.78 12.59 -7.23
CA GLY A 364 30.46 11.74 -6.26
C GLY A 364 30.08 11.98 -4.79
N ASP A 365 29.01 12.74 -4.54
CA ASP A 365 28.50 13.02 -3.19
C ASP A 365 27.16 12.30 -2.96
N GLY A 366 27.17 11.25 -2.12
CA GLY A 366 25.99 10.44 -1.83
C GLY A 366 25.06 11.03 -0.76
N THR A 367 25.43 12.16 -0.15
CA THR A 367 24.82 12.65 1.09
C THR A 367 23.34 12.99 0.92
N ALA A 368 22.99 13.79 -0.08
CA ALA A 368 21.61 14.23 -0.28
C ALA A 368 20.67 13.08 -0.68
N ALA A 369 21.18 12.11 -1.45
CA ALA A 369 20.43 10.91 -1.83
C ALA A 369 20.16 10.01 -0.61
N TYR A 370 21.19 9.79 0.22
CA TYR A 370 21.07 8.96 1.42
C TYR A 370 20.12 9.59 2.46
N GLU A 371 20.23 10.90 2.71
CA GLU A 371 19.33 11.57 3.65
C GLU A 371 17.88 11.61 3.13
N LEU A 372 17.67 11.72 1.81
CA LEU A 372 16.33 11.60 1.24
C LEU A 372 15.76 10.19 1.40
N LEU A 373 16.56 9.14 1.21
CA LEU A 373 16.16 7.76 1.49
C LEU A 373 15.76 7.60 2.96
N ARG A 374 16.57 8.11 3.90
CA ARG A 374 16.25 8.06 5.33
C ARG A 374 14.94 8.73 5.69
N ILE A 375 14.61 9.86 5.05
CA ILE A 375 13.33 10.54 5.28
C ILE A 375 12.16 9.63 4.88
N PHE A 376 12.31 8.88 3.78
CA PHE A 376 11.31 7.88 3.41
C PHE A 376 11.24 6.76 4.45
N GLU A 377 12.36 6.18 4.86
CA GLU A 377 12.41 5.10 5.86
C GLU A 377 11.78 5.54 7.21
N GLU A 378 12.14 6.73 7.71
CA GLU A 378 11.58 7.28 8.95
C GLU A 378 10.07 7.55 8.86
N ALA A 379 9.54 7.76 7.65
CA ALA A 379 8.11 7.94 7.40
C ALA A 379 7.38 6.61 7.15
N GLY A 380 8.01 5.45 7.39
CA GLY A 380 7.42 4.13 7.13
C GLY A 380 7.49 3.71 5.65
N GLY A 381 8.37 4.34 4.86
CA GLY A 381 8.65 3.93 3.49
C GLY A 381 9.43 2.61 3.45
N VAL A 382 8.97 1.64 2.67
CA VAL A 382 9.68 0.38 2.37
C VAL A 382 10.16 -0.38 3.63
N GLU A 383 9.43 -0.27 4.75
CA GLU A 383 9.53 -1.16 5.91
C GLU A 383 8.23 -1.96 6.06
N GLY A 384 8.34 -3.23 6.50
CA GLY A 384 7.21 -4.18 6.60
C GLY A 384 7.27 -5.36 5.62
N SER A 385 8.46 -5.75 5.17
CA SER A 385 8.66 -6.77 4.12
C SER A 385 8.11 -8.15 4.49
N GLU A 386 8.17 -8.50 5.77
CA GLU A 386 7.81 -9.83 6.29
C GLU A 386 6.30 -9.98 6.41
N VAL A 387 5.61 -8.95 6.91
CA VAL A 387 4.14 -8.93 7.02
C VAL A 387 3.53 -8.91 5.62
N THR A 388 4.11 -8.13 4.71
CA THR A 388 3.70 -8.09 3.30
C THR A 388 3.82 -9.48 2.67
N SER A 389 4.99 -10.10 2.80
CA SER A 389 5.24 -11.44 2.25
C SER A 389 4.30 -12.49 2.86
N ALA A 390 4.05 -12.42 4.16
CA ALA A 390 3.14 -13.34 4.85
C ALA A 390 1.69 -13.23 4.32
N ILE A 391 1.24 -12.02 3.98
CA ILE A 391 -0.08 -11.79 3.40
C ILE A 391 -0.11 -12.22 1.93
N ASP A 392 0.85 -11.78 1.13
CA ASP A 392 0.90 -12.10 -0.31
C ASP A 392 0.99 -13.61 -0.54
N CYS A 393 1.79 -14.33 0.24
CA CYS A 393 1.88 -15.79 0.10
C CYS A 393 0.57 -16.52 0.44
N LEU A 394 -0.31 -15.94 1.25
CA LEU A 394 -1.66 -16.47 1.47
C LEU A 394 -2.64 -16.06 0.36
N ASP A 395 -2.48 -14.88 -0.23
CA ASP A 395 -3.40 -14.36 -1.25
C ASP A 395 -3.15 -14.92 -2.65
N TYR A 396 -1.91 -15.32 -2.94
CA TYR A 396 -1.51 -15.88 -4.23
C TYR A 396 -1.14 -17.37 -4.10
N PRO A 397 -1.76 -18.25 -4.88
CA PRO A 397 -1.35 -19.65 -4.91
C PRO A 397 0.01 -19.75 -5.62
N ILE A 398 0.81 -20.72 -5.22
CA ILE A 398 2.09 -21.00 -5.89
C ILE A 398 1.81 -21.61 -7.27
N GLU A 399 2.32 -20.96 -8.32
CA GLU A 399 2.24 -21.43 -9.70
C GLU A 399 3.63 -21.68 -10.29
N GLY A 400 3.75 -22.75 -11.09
CA GLY A 400 5.00 -23.08 -11.80
C GLY A 400 5.95 -24.00 -11.04
N ASP A 401 7.19 -24.03 -11.51
CA ASP A 401 8.32 -24.79 -10.97
C ASP A 401 9.63 -24.03 -11.23
N GLN A 402 10.77 -24.55 -10.77
CA GLN A 402 12.07 -23.87 -10.92
C GLN A 402 12.37 -23.44 -12.37
N ALA A 403 12.04 -24.27 -13.38
CA ALA A 403 12.34 -23.94 -14.76
C ALA A 403 11.43 -22.83 -15.30
N GLU A 404 10.20 -22.76 -14.81
CA GLU A 404 9.28 -21.64 -15.05
C GLU A 404 9.81 -20.35 -14.39
N TRP A 405 10.18 -20.41 -13.11
CA TRP A 405 10.64 -19.25 -12.35
C TRP A 405 11.97 -18.69 -12.89
N ASP A 406 12.92 -19.55 -13.26
CA ASP A 406 14.17 -19.13 -13.91
C ASP A 406 13.88 -18.38 -15.23
N ARG A 407 12.91 -18.88 -16.02
CA ARG A 407 12.52 -18.21 -17.27
C ARG A 407 11.85 -16.87 -17.02
N GLN A 408 10.96 -16.78 -16.04
CA GLN A 408 10.31 -15.52 -15.67
C GLN A 408 11.34 -14.50 -15.17
N ALA A 409 12.34 -14.94 -14.41
CA ALA A 409 13.46 -14.10 -13.97
C ALA A 409 14.27 -13.55 -15.16
N ASP A 410 14.65 -14.40 -16.12
CA ASP A 410 15.35 -14.00 -17.34
C ASP A 410 14.53 -12.96 -18.15
N GLU A 411 13.22 -13.21 -18.32
CA GLU A 411 12.31 -12.30 -19.03
C GLU A 411 12.12 -10.97 -18.30
N LEU A 412 12.28 -10.95 -16.97
CA LEU A 412 12.13 -9.75 -16.15
C LEU A 412 13.42 -8.93 -16.09
N GLU A 413 14.59 -9.57 -16.08
CA GLU A 413 15.89 -8.89 -16.16
C GLU A 413 15.98 -8.03 -17.44
N GLU A 414 15.45 -8.53 -18.57
CA GLU A 414 15.38 -7.76 -19.82
C GLU A 414 14.33 -6.64 -19.77
N ALA A 415 13.17 -6.90 -19.17
CA ALA A 415 12.04 -5.97 -19.20
C ALA A 415 12.14 -4.82 -18.18
N ALA A 416 12.75 -5.08 -17.03
CA ALA A 416 12.86 -4.15 -15.91
C ALA A 416 14.22 -4.31 -15.19
N PRO A 417 15.34 -3.94 -15.83
CA PRO A 417 16.69 -4.21 -15.31
C PRO A 417 16.99 -3.55 -13.94
N VAL A 418 16.30 -2.47 -13.58
CA VAL A 418 16.48 -1.80 -12.28
C VAL A 418 15.52 -2.35 -11.23
N PHE A 419 14.25 -2.50 -11.59
CA PHE A 419 13.15 -2.73 -10.65
C PHE A 419 12.53 -4.13 -10.72
N GLY A 420 13.15 -5.05 -11.46
CA GLY A 420 12.70 -6.44 -11.60
C GLY A 420 12.68 -7.19 -10.28
N GLN A 421 11.52 -7.75 -9.92
CA GLN A 421 11.32 -8.63 -8.77
C GLN A 421 10.97 -10.04 -9.25
N ALA A 422 11.94 -10.95 -9.22
CA ALA A 422 11.78 -12.33 -9.68
C ALA A 422 11.53 -13.30 -8.51
N TYR A 423 11.20 -14.55 -8.84
CA TYR A 423 11.10 -15.66 -7.89
C TYR A 423 10.04 -15.49 -6.78
N THR A 424 8.96 -14.73 -7.01
CA THR A 424 7.89 -14.51 -6.03
C THR A 424 7.20 -15.81 -5.59
N ASP A 425 6.84 -16.67 -6.56
CA ASP A 425 6.27 -18.00 -6.27
C ASP A 425 7.25 -18.95 -5.55
N LEU A 426 8.55 -18.90 -5.90
CA LEU A 426 9.59 -19.66 -5.20
C LEU A 426 9.73 -19.19 -3.75
N TYR A 427 9.71 -17.88 -3.51
CA TYR A 427 9.72 -17.31 -2.17
C TYR A 427 8.55 -17.85 -1.37
N CYS A 428 7.31 -17.77 -1.89
CA CYS A 428 6.14 -18.27 -1.18
C CYS A 428 6.14 -19.79 -0.98
N GLN A 429 6.72 -20.55 -1.90
CA GLN A 429 6.96 -21.99 -1.68
C GLN A 429 7.89 -22.25 -0.51
N ALA A 430 8.98 -21.48 -0.41
CA ALA A 430 9.99 -21.64 0.62
C ALA A 430 9.52 -21.10 1.99
N TRP A 431 8.67 -20.07 1.99
CA TRP A 431 8.03 -19.47 3.16
C TRP A 431 7.13 -20.46 3.92
N GLY A 432 6.52 -21.43 3.22
CA GLY A 432 5.83 -22.57 3.83
C GLY A 432 4.38 -22.32 4.25
N HIS A 433 3.97 -21.08 4.53
CA HIS A 433 2.57 -20.69 4.78
C HIS A 433 1.95 -20.04 3.54
N HIS A 434 1.15 -20.78 2.78
CA HIS A 434 0.62 -20.29 1.50
C HIS A 434 -0.84 -20.66 1.23
N GLY A 435 -1.49 -19.82 0.45
CA GLY A 435 -2.85 -20.01 -0.02
C GLY A 435 -2.94 -21.04 -1.14
N THR A 436 -4.15 -21.56 -1.35
CA THR A 436 -4.46 -22.45 -2.49
C THR A 436 -5.57 -21.92 -3.38
N ASP A 437 -6.19 -20.81 -2.99
CA ASP A 437 -7.28 -20.19 -3.74
C ASP A 437 -6.73 -19.52 -4.99
N LYS A 438 -7.43 -19.74 -6.11
CA LYS A 438 -7.01 -19.16 -7.38
C LYS A 438 -7.40 -17.70 -7.45
N ARG A 439 -6.48 -16.89 -7.97
CA ARG A 439 -6.79 -15.53 -8.42
C ARG A 439 -7.76 -15.59 -9.59
N THR A 440 -8.89 -14.88 -9.45
CA THR A 440 -9.94 -14.83 -10.46
C THR A 440 -10.49 -13.42 -10.55
N GLU A 441 -11.19 -13.14 -11.65
CA GLU A 441 -11.93 -11.88 -11.79
C GLU A 441 -12.91 -11.68 -10.63
N ILE A 442 -13.01 -10.44 -10.15
CA ILE A 442 -14.02 -10.03 -9.17
C ILE A 442 -15.17 -9.33 -9.89
N HIS A 443 -16.38 -9.90 -9.75
CA HIS A 443 -17.57 -9.39 -10.43
C HIS A 443 -18.41 -8.49 -9.52
N ALA A 444 -18.32 -8.63 -8.19
CA ALA A 444 -19.08 -7.90 -7.18
C ALA A 444 -20.59 -7.90 -7.48
N LYS A 445 -21.12 -9.08 -7.84
CA LYS A 445 -22.50 -9.21 -8.34
C LYS A 445 -23.53 -8.74 -7.34
N GLY A 446 -24.32 -7.73 -7.74
CA GLY A 446 -25.38 -7.16 -6.91
C GLY A 446 -24.93 -6.04 -5.97
N ALA A 447 -23.64 -5.66 -5.99
CA ALA A 447 -23.16 -4.45 -5.34
C ALA A 447 -23.68 -3.19 -6.08
N PRO A 448 -23.90 -2.06 -5.37
CA PRO A 448 -24.13 -0.77 -6.02
C PRO A 448 -22.87 -0.32 -6.80
N PRO A 449 -22.96 0.73 -7.64
CA PRO A 449 -21.82 1.24 -8.40
C PRO A 449 -20.60 1.53 -7.52
N ILE A 450 -19.47 0.94 -7.86
CA ILE A 450 -18.15 1.14 -7.23
C ILE A 450 -17.34 2.16 -8.05
N LEU A 451 -16.65 3.09 -7.38
CA LEU A 451 -15.76 4.04 -8.04
C LEU A 451 -14.34 3.49 -8.04
N VAL A 452 -13.77 3.30 -9.23
CA VAL A 452 -12.37 2.93 -9.42
C VAL A 452 -11.61 4.16 -9.91
N VAL A 453 -10.50 4.50 -9.26
CA VAL A 453 -9.62 5.62 -9.61
C VAL A 453 -8.29 5.06 -10.10
N GLY A 454 -7.89 5.47 -11.30
CA GLY A 454 -6.65 5.04 -11.93
C GLY A 454 -5.79 6.22 -12.37
N THR A 455 -4.50 6.15 -12.09
CA THR A 455 -3.50 7.17 -12.46
C THR A 455 -2.69 6.70 -13.67
N THR A 456 -2.61 7.50 -14.73
CA THR A 456 -1.99 7.08 -16.01
C THR A 456 -0.48 6.78 -15.92
N GLY A 457 0.21 7.41 -14.96
CA GLY A 457 1.63 7.25 -14.70
C GLY A 457 1.92 6.60 -13.35
N ASP A 458 1.02 5.73 -12.89
CA ASP A 458 1.20 4.96 -11.65
C ASP A 458 2.24 3.84 -11.85
N PRO A 459 3.36 3.84 -11.08
CA PRO A 459 4.35 2.77 -11.15
C PRO A 459 3.97 1.54 -10.32
N ALA A 460 3.17 1.69 -9.27
CA ALA A 460 2.90 0.64 -8.30
C ALA A 460 1.65 -0.17 -8.66
N THR A 461 0.61 0.52 -9.15
CA THR A 461 -0.61 -0.09 -9.67
C THR A 461 -0.91 0.47 -11.05
N PRO A 462 -0.30 -0.09 -12.11
CA PRO A 462 -0.42 0.41 -13.47
C PRO A 462 -1.86 0.71 -13.88
N TYR A 463 -2.06 1.77 -14.66
CA TYR A 463 -3.40 2.24 -15.05
C TYR A 463 -4.26 1.14 -15.70
N GLU A 464 -3.63 0.22 -16.43
CA GLU A 464 -4.24 -0.94 -17.05
C GLU A 464 -4.97 -1.84 -16.03
N TRP A 465 -4.51 -1.90 -14.78
CA TRP A 465 -5.17 -2.64 -13.70
C TRP A 465 -6.49 -1.99 -13.29
N ALA A 466 -6.54 -0.65 -13.20
CA ALA A 466 -7.79 0.08 -12.96
C ALA A 466 -8.79 -0.11 -14.10
N GLU A 467 -8.32 -0.13 -15.34
CA GLU A 467 -9.17 -0.46 -16.49
C GLU A 467 -9.67 -1.91 -16.43
N SER A 468 -8.81 -2.86 -16.04
CA SER A 468 -9.14 -4.27 -15.92
C SER A 468 -10.19 -4.51 -14.83
N LEU A 469 -9.93 -4.05 -13.60
CA LEU A 469 -10.86 -4.18 -12.48
C LEU A 469 -12.23 -3.58 -12.78
N THR A 470 -12.25 -2.40 -13.43
CA THR A 470 -13.52 -1.78 -13.86
C THR A 470 -14.29 -2.66 -14.85
N LYS A 471 -13.61 -3.37 -15.76
CA LYS A 471 -14.23 -4.26 -16.75
C LYS A 471 -14.74 -5.58 -16.13
N GLN A 472 -14.09 -6.06 -15.07
CA GLN A 472 -14.45 -7.31 -14.38
C GLN A 472 -15.76 -7.17 -13.58
N MET A 473 -15.95 -6.02 -12.92
CA MET A 473 -17.10 -5.77 -12.06
C MET A 473 -18.41 -5.56 -12.85
N GLU A 474 -19.52 -6.10 -12.37
CA GLU A 474 -20.85 -5.89 -12.99
C GLU A 474 -21.28 -4.41 -12.97
N SER A 475 -20.81 -3.64 -11.97
CA SER A 475 -21.18 -2.23 -11.80
C SER A 475 -20.03 -1.41 -11.20
N ALA A 476 -19.11 -0.95 -12.04
CA ALA A 476 -18.04 -0.02 -11.67
C ALA A 476 -17.99 1.20 -12.62
N THR A 477 -17.43 2.30 -12.13
CA THR A 477 -17.17 3.53 -12.89
C THR A 477 -15.70 3.90 -12.77
N LEU A 478 -15.02 4.09 -13.89
CA LEU A 478 -13.62 4.54 -13.91
C LEU A 478 -13.53 6.06 -13.88
N LEU A 479 -12.72 6.58 -12.96
CA LEU A 479 -12.21 7.94 -12.91
C LEU A 479 -10.71 7.90 -13.21
N THR A 480 -10.30 8.56 -14.28
CA THR A 480 -8.88 8.63 -14.68
C THR A 480 -8.27 9.93 -14.16
N TRP A 481 -7.10 9.85 -13.54
CA TRP A 481 -6.21 10.99 -13.38
C TRP A 481 -5.05 10.89 -14.39
N GLU A 482 -4.97 11.87 -15.29
CA GLU A 482 -3.79 12.07 -16.13
C GLU A 482 -2.68 12.74 -15.29
N GLY A 483 -1.86 11.92 -14.62
CA GLY A 483 -0.77 12.35 -13.75
C GLY A 483 0.25 11.25 -13.49
N ASN A 484 1.21 11.50 -12.59
CA ASN A 484 2.31 10.60 -12.26
C ASN A 484 2.31 10.22 -10.76
N GLY A 485 2.85 9.05 -10.46
CA GLY A 485 2.94 8.50 -9.12
C GLY A 485 1.73 7.66 -8.73
N HIS A 486 1.74 7.17 -7.51
CA HIS A 486 0.77 6.20 -7.02
C HIS A 486 -0.45 6.85 -6.39
N THR A 487 -1.65 6.31 -6.67
CA THR A 487 -2.97 6.83 -6.20
C THR A 487 -3.26 8.28 -6.66
N ALA A 488 -4.44 8.83 -6.36
CA ALA A 488 -4.84 10.16 -6.81
C ALA A 488 -5.53 11.02 -5.75
N TYR A 489 -6.40 10.46 -4.91
CA TYR A 489 -7.16 11.24 -3.93
C TYR A 489 -6.24 11.92 -2.90
N GLY A 490 -6.59 13.15 -2.52
CA GLY A 490 -5.77 14.00 -1.66
C GLY A 490 -4.63 14.75 -2.37
N ARG A 491 -4.17 14.30 -3.56
CA ARG A 491 -3.04 14.93 -4.27
C ARG A 491 -3.30 15.37 -5.71
N ALA A 492 -4.27 14.77 -6.40
CA ALA A 492 -4.59 15.02 -7.81
C ALA A 492 -5.52 16.24 -8.07
N GLY A 493 -5.63 17.13 -7.09
CA GLY A 493 -6.39 18.39 -7.19
C GLY A 493 -7.93 18.25 -7.23
N GLU A 494 -8.59 19.39 -7.39
CA GLU A 494 -10.04 19.55 -7.17
C GLU A 494 -10.92 18.65 -8.06
N CYS A 495 -10.46 18.30 -9.26
CA CYS A 495 -11.24 17.46 -10.17
C CYS A 495 -11.47 16.05 -9.62
N VAL A 496 -10.42 15.43 -9.06
CA VAL A 496 -10.49 14.10 -8.43
C VAL A 496 -11.20 14.21 -7.10
N THR A 497 -10.81 15.16 -6.24
CA THR A 497 -11.46 15.39 -4.94
C THR A 497 -12.97 15.57 -5.08
N SER A 498 -13.43 16.42 -6.01
CA SER A 498 -14.86 16.66 -6.21
C SER A 498 -15.64 15.44 -6.70
N ALA A 499 -14.99 14.57 -7.50
CA ALA A 499 -15.62 13.35 -8.00
C ALA A 499 -15.76 12.31 -6.88
N VAL A 500 -14.68 12.07 -6.13
CA VAL A 500 -14.65 11.14 -4.99
C VAL A 500 -15.59 11.62 -3.87
N ASP A 501 -15.50 12.88 -3.46
CA ASP A 501 -16.37 13.46 -2.42
C ASP A 501 -17.83 13.49 -2.85
N GLY A 502 -18.10 13.83 -4.13
CA GLY A 502 -19.45 13.83 -4.69
C GLY A 502 -20.10 12.46 -4.59
N TYR A 503 -19.32 11.40 -4.84
CA TYR A 503 -19.77 10.05 -4.62
C TYR A 503 -19.92 9.74 -3.13
N LEU A 504 -18.85 9.81 -2.34
CA LEU A 504 -18.86 9.39 -0.94
C LEU A 504 -19.90 10.13 -0.10
N LEU A 505 -20.16 11.42 -0.34
CA LEU A 505 -21.14 12.22 0.42
C LEU A 505 -22.57 12.06 -0.09
N ARG A 506 -22.76 11.95 -1.42
CA ARG A 506 -24.10 12.11 -2.04
C ARG A 506 -24.52 10.97 -2.96
N GLY A 507 -23.67 9.97 -3.18
CA GLY A 507 -23.90 8.89 -4.13
C GLY A 507 -23.86 9.33 -5.59
N VAL A 508 -23.28 10.50 -5.89
CA VAL A 508 -23.22 11.03 -7.25
C VAL A 508 -21.96 10.48 -7.93
N MET A 509 -22.15 9.52 -8.84
CA MET A 509 -21.06 9.03 -9.69
C MET A 509 -20.56 10.10 -10.67
N PRO A 510 -19.24 10.16 -10.93
CA PRO A 510 -18.75 10.90 -12.07
C PRO A 510 -19.27 10.29 -13.37
N GLU A 511 -19.19 11.05 -14.47
CA GLU A 511 -19.40 10.46 -15.79
C GLU A 511 -18.42 9.30 -15.99
N ASN A 512 -18.90 8.19 -16.56
CA ASN A 512 -18.03 7.03 -16.77
C ASN A 512 -16.91 7.38 -17.75
N GLY A 513 -15.66 7.08 -17.36
CA GLY A 513 -14.47 7.47 -18.10
C GLY A 513 -14.15 8.96 -17.98
N LYS A 514 -14.62 9.64 -16.92
CA LYS A 514 -14.22 11.02 -16.63
C LYS A 514 -12.70 11.06 -16.48
N VAL A 515 -12.08 12.00 -17.18
CA VAL A 515 -10.65 12.26 -17.09
C VAL A 515 -10.42 13.58 -16.37
N CYS A 516 -9.64 13.52 -15.30
CA CYS A 516 -9.11 14.67 -14.59
C CYS A 516 -7.67 14.93 -15.05
N LYS A 517 -7.41 16.19 -15.42
CA LYS A 517 -6.07 16.68 -15.77
C LYS A 517 -5.62 17.59 -14.64
N GLY A 518 -4.39 17.44 -14.19
CA GLY A 518 -3.82 18.24 -13.11
C GLY A 518 -2.33 18.27 -13.27
#